data_AF-D3PT54-F1
#
_entry.id   AF-D3PT54-F1
#
_cell.length_a   1.000
_cell.length_b   1.000
_cell.length_c   1.000
_cell.angle_alpha   90.00
_cell.angle_beta   90.00
_cell.angle_gamma   90.00
#
_symmetry.space_group_name_H-M   'P 1'
#
loop_
_entity.id
_entity.type
_entity.pdbx_description
1 polymer ?
#
loop_
_entity_poly.entity_id
_entity_poly.type
_entity_poly.pdbx_seq_one_letter_code
_entity_poly.pdbx_strand_id
1 'polypeptide(L)'
;MHLPTLRQILELPAFAGAELLSGQARLEAPITWVHVAEVLDVARLLSGGELVLSTGLELSRSTPEAQVAYVRSLAEAGVGGLGLELVQWLTEVPPEMLQTARMLQFPILVFRSEVRFADLTRAAHERILRPAVDREEPLLDSLLEALVETGRDRSFLQRQLGAILNLPSRPRSTLLATLEALLASQFNIAETARRLGVRRQSIYYRLEQLRGMLGDLESPERRLGLWVALELLKR
;
A
#
# COMPACT_ATOMS: atom_id res chain seq x y z
N MET A 1 7.77 5.35 -0.68
CA MET A 1 7.24 3.98 -0.85
C MET A 1 8.39 3.10 -1.34
N HIS A 2 8.71 2.03 -0.62
CA HIS A 2 9.72 1.07 -1.08
C HIS A 2 9.05 0.05 -2.00
N LEU A 3 9.46 -0.01 -3.27
CA LEU A 3 8.93 -0.98 -4.24
C LEU A 3 9.39 -2.40 -3.83
N PRO A 4 8.58 -3.44 -4.10
CA PRO A 4 9.02 -4.80 -3.84
C PRO A 4 10.22 -5.16 -4.72
N THR A 5 11.15 -5.93 -4.16
CA THR A 5 12.25 -6.49 -4.96
C THR A 5 11.77 -7.69 -5.78
N LEU A 6 12.54 -8.08 -6.80
CA LEU A 6 12.26 -9.30 -7.57
C LEU A 6 12.13 -10.53 -6.65
N ARG A 7 13.00 -10.66 -5.64
CA ARG A 7 12.89 -11.71 -4.62
C ARG A 7 11.50 -11.73 -3.96
N GLN A 8 11.04 -10.57 -3.50
CA GLN A 8 9.75 -10.46 -2.81
C GLN A 8 8.57 -10.78 -3.72
N ILE A 9 8.67 -10.52 -5.03
CA ILE A 9 7.67 -10.96 -6.02
C ILE A 9 7.67 -12.48 -6.16
N LEU A 10 8.85 -13.11 -6.23
CA LEU A 10 8.98 -14.57 -6.36
C LEU A 10 8.53 -15.33 -5.11
N GLU A 11 8.58 -14.70 -3.94
CA GLU A 11 8.08 -15.28 -2.68
C GLU A 11 6.54 -15.27 -2.58
N LEU A 12 5.83 -14.58 -3.49
CA LEU A 12 4.37 -14.57 -3.49
C LEU A 12 3.83 -15.97 -3.84
N PRO A 13 2.74 -16.44 -3.20
CA PRO A 13 2.17 -17.77 -3.47
C PRO A 13 1.83 -18.01 -4.96
N ALA A 14 1.41 -16.96 -5.67
CA ALA A 14 1.12 -17.04 -7.10
C ALA A 14 2.36 -17.39 -7.94
N PHE A 15 3.56 -17.03 -7.49
CA PHE A 15 4.84 -17.27 -8.16
C PHE A 15 5.56 -18.54 -7.68
N ALA A 16 4.95 -19.37 -6.82
CA ALA A 16 5.60 -20.55 -6.25
C ALA A 16 6.14 -21.56 -7.29
N GLY A 17 5.60 -21.57 -8.50
CA GLY A 17 6.08 -22.40 -9.62
C GLY A 17 7.16 -21.75 -10.50
N ALA A 18 7.63 -20.56 -10.16
CA ALA A 18 8.66 -19.85 -10.93
C ALA A 18 10.06 -20.40 -10.63
N GLU A 19 10.82 -20.72 -11.68
CA GLU A 19 12.23 -21.09 -11.59
C GLU A 19 13.10 -20.01 -12.22
N LEU A 20 14.10 -19.51 -11.48
CA LEU A 20 15.03 -18.49 -11.97
C LEU A 20 16.25 -19.14 -12.66
N LEU A 21 16.37 -18.97 -13.98
CA LEU A 21 17.43 -19.59 -14.79
C LEU A 21 18.68 -18.70 -14.98
N SER A 22 18.55 -17.38 -14.78
CA SER A 22 19.63 -16.39 -14.89
C SER A 22 19.36 -15.15 -14.05
N GLY A 23 20.35 -14.28 -13.87
CA GLY A 23 20.15 -12.96 -13.25
C GLY A 23 19.98 -12.95 -11.72
N GLN A 24 20.51 -13.95 -11.02
CA GLN A 24 20.45 -14.06 -9.55
C GLN A 24 20.99 -12.80 -8.83
N ALA A 25 21.96 -12.11 -9.43
CA ALA A 25 22.52 -10.86 -8.90
C ALA A 25 21.50 -9.70 -8.84
N ARG A 26 20.36 -9.81 -9.54
CA ARG A 26 19.31 -8.79 -9.64
C ARG A 26 18.09 -9.09 -8.77
N LEU A 27 18.16 -10.08 -7.88
CA LEU A 27 17.05 -10.43 -6.97
C LEU A 27 16.60 -9.26 -6.09
N GLU A 28 17.51 -8.35 -5.73
CA GLU A 28 17.17 -7.16 -4.93
C GLU A 28 16.78 -5.94 -5.78
N ALA A 29 16.72 -6.08 -7.11
CA ALA A 29 16.27 -4.99 -7.98
C ALA A 29 14.77 -4.72 -7.75
N PRO A 30 14.35 -3.44 -7.69
CA PRO A 30 12.95 -3.10 -7.52
C PRO A 30 12.12 -3.46 -8.75
N ILE A 31 10.93 -4.00 -8.53
CA ILE A 31 9.94 -4.27 -9.56
C ILE A 31 8.84 -3.22 -9.51
N THR A 32 8.68 -2.49 -10.62
CA THR A 32 7.75 -1.37 -10.74
C THR A 32 6.36 -1.85 -11.19
N TRP A 33 6.31 -2.90 -12.00
CA TRP A 33 5.08 -3.42 -12.58
C TRP A 33 5.27 -4.86 -13.08
N VAL A 34 4.15 -5.55 -13.36
CA VAL A 34 4.15 -6.82 -14.11
C VAL A 34 3.27 -6.65 -15.33
N HIS A 35 3.78 -7.05 -16.50
CA HIS A 35 3.13 -6.84 -17.78
C HIS A 35 3.14 -8.13 -18.61
N VAL A 36 2.05 -8.43 -19.31
CA VAL A 36 1.97 -9.57 -20.23
C VAL A 36 2.17 -9.07 -21.65
N ALA A 37 3.13 -9.61 -22.39
CA ALA A 37 3.39 -9.21 -23.77
C ALA A 37 3.81 -10.40 -24.64
N GLU A 38 3.31 -10.42 -25.87
CA GLU A 38 3.63 -11.42 -26.89
C GLU A 38 4.19 -10.75 -28.14
N VAL A 39 5.06 -9.76 -27.96
CA VAL A 39 5.68 -9.01 -29.08
C VAL A 39 7.17 -8.82 -28.79
N LEU A 40 8.01 -9.13 -29.78
CA LEU A 40 9.48 -9.05 -29.65
C LEU A 40 10.04 -7.63 -29.65
N ASP A 41 9.23 -6.61 -29.89
CA ASP A 41 9.64 -5.20 -29.85
C ASP A 41 9.07 -4.42 -28.64
N VAL A 42 8.51 -5.13 -27.64
CA VAL A 42 7.83 -4.51 -26.49
C VAL A 42 8.73 -3.56 -25.70
N ALA A 43 10.05 -3.75 -25.73
CA ALA A 43 11.02 -2.93 -25.00
C ALA A 43 10.83 -1.41 -25.22
N ARG A 44 10.41 -0.98 -26.41
CA ARG A 44 10.17 0.45 -26.73
C ARG A 44 8.98 1.07 -26.00
N LEU A 45 8.10 0.24 -25.44
CA LEU A 45 6.88 0.64 -24.74
C LEU A 45 7.03 0.55 -23.21
N LEU A 46 8.20 0.12 -22.73
CA LEU A 46 8.48 -0.07 -21.31
C LEU A 46 9.32 1.09 -20.77
N SER A 47 9.17 1.35 -19.47
CA SER A 47 9.84 2.44 -18.75
C SER A 47 10.97 1.96 -17.85
N GLY A 48 11.14 0.64 -17.68
CA GLY A 48 12.15 0.02 -16.84
C GLY A 48 11.58 -0.47 -15.49
N GLY A 49 12.18 -1.52 -14.95
CA GLY A 49 11.78 -2.17 -13.71
C GLY A 49 10.57 -3.11 -13.85
N GLU A 50 9.96 -3.25 -15.03
CA GLU A 50 8.84 -4.16 -15.23
C GLU A 50 9.31 -5.62 -15.28
N LEU A 51 8.48 -6.54 -14.78
CA LEU A 51 8.60 -7.95 -15.10
C LEU A 51 7.67 -8.27 -16.29
N VAL A 52 8.24 -8.70 -17.41
CA VAL A 52 7.46 -9.09 -18.59
C VAL A 52 7.12 -10.57 -18.50
N LEU A 53 5.88 -10.95 -18.77
CA LEU A 53 5.40 -12.33 -18.84
C LEU A 53 4.98 -12.66 -20.28
N SER A 54 5.37 -13.83 -20.77
CA SER A 54 5.06 -14.31 -22.12
C SER A 54 4.91 -15.83 -22.14
N THR A 55 4.01 -16.32 -22.98
CA THR A 55 3.87 -17.74 -23.36
C THR A 55 4.93 -18.21 -24.34
N GLY A 56 5.78 -17.29 -24.82
CA GLY A 56 6.85 -17.56 -25.76
C GLY A 56 6.40 -17.84 -27.19
N LEU A 57 5.14 -17.53 -27.54
CA LEU A 57 4.60 -17.80 -28.88
C LEU A 57 5.44 -17.16 -29.99
N GLU A 58 5.71 -15.86 -29.90
CA GLU A 58 6.53 -15.17 -30.90
C GLU A 58 8.01 -15.60 -30.84
N LEU A 59 8.51 -15.95 -29.63
CA LEU A 59 9.87 -16.48 -29.47
C LEU A 59 10.04 -17.81 -30.20
N SER A 60 9.06 -18.72 -30.10
CA SER A 60 9.07 -20.03 -30.74
C SER A 60 9.10 -19.97 -32.28
N ARG A 61 8.63 -18.87 -32.85
CA ARG A 61 8.56 -18.63 -34.32
C ARG A 61 9.74 -17.81 -34.85
N SER A 62 10.57 -17.29 -33.97
CA SER A 62 11.65 -16.36 -34.31
C SER A 62 12.99 -17.07 -34.49
N THR A 63 13.93 -16.41 -35.18
CA THR A 63 15.29 -16.93 -35.35
C THR A 63 16.11 -16.76 -34.06
N PRO A 64 17.18 -17.55 -33.85
CA PRO A 64 18.07 -17.38 -32.69
C PRO A 64 18.61 -15.95 -32.54
N GLU A 65 18.93 -15.27 -33.65
CA GLU A 65 19.40 -13.88 -33.64
C GLU A 65 18.34 -12.93 -33.10
N ALA A 66 17.07 -13.13 -33.47
CA ALA A 66 15.95 -12.33 -32.99
C ALA A 66 15.69 -12.57 -31.48
N GLN A 67 15.83 -13.80 -31.00
CA GLN A 67 15.68 -14.14 -29.57
C GLN A 67 16.79 -13.49 -28.73
N VAL A 68 18.04 -13.50 -29.23
CA VAL A 68 19.18 -12.80 -28.60
C VAL A 68 18.94 -11.29 -28.58
N ALA A 69 18.48 -10.72 -29.70
CA ALA A 69 18.17 -9.29 -29.80
C ALA A 69 17.04 -8.87 -28.85
N TYR A 70 16.04 -9.73 -28.66
CA TYR A 70 14.94 -9.50 -27.71
C TYR A 70 15.44 -9.38 -26.26
N VAL A 71 16.26 -10.31 -25.79
CA VAL A 71 16.82 -10.23 -24.43
C VAL A 71 17.70 -8.99 -24.25
N ARG A 72 18.51 -8.65 -25.28
CA ARG A 72 19.34 -7.43 -25.24
C ARG A 72 18.48 -6.18 -25.12
N SER A 73 17.42 -6.06 -25.91
CA SER A 73 16.55 -4.88 -25.88
C SER A 73 15.83 -4.72 -24.54
N LEU A 74 15.35 -5.81 -23.93
CA LEU A 74 14.76 -5.77 -22.60
C LEU A 74 15.78 -5.35 -21.52
N ALA A 75 16.99 -5.91 -21.57
CA ALA A 75 18.05 -5.57 -20.63
C ALA A 75 18.48 -4.10 -20.76
N GLU A 76 18.62 -3.59 -21.99
CA GLU A 76 18.94 -2.19 -22.29
C GLU A 76 17.84 -1.22 -21.84
N ALA A 77 16.56 -1.62 -21.98
CA ALA A 77 15.42 -0.85 -21.47
C ALA A 77 15.29 -0.88 -19.93
N GLY A 78 16.17 -1.59 -19.22
CA GLY A 78 16.16 -1.67 -17.76
C GLY A 78 15.03 -2.52 -17.20
N VAL A 79 14.46 -3.42 -17.99
CA VAL A 79 13.39 -4.34 -17.57
C VAL A 79 13.89 -5.20 -16.40
N GLY A 80 13.01 -5.42 -15.43
CA GLY A 80 13.29 -6.16 -14.19
C GLY A 80 13.47 -7.67 -14.41
N GLY A 81 12.87 -8.23 -15.46
CA GLY A 81 13.08 -9.61 -15.90
C GLY A 81 12.08 -10.06 -16.95
N LEU A 82 12.24 -11.29 -17.43
CA LEU A 82 11.32 -11.97 -18.34
C LEU A 82 10.86 -13.31 -17.74
N GLY A 83 9.56 -13.51 -17.60
CA GLY A 83 8.92 -14.77 -17.22
C GLY A 83 8.33 -15.48 -18.44
N LEU A 84 8.70 -16.74 -18.62
CA LEU A 84 8.27 -17.56 -19.75
C LEU A 84 7.45 -18.76 -19.27
N GLU A 85 6.27 -18.96 -19.84
CA GLU A 85 5.52 -20.22 -19.68
C GLU A 85 6.05 -21.26 -20.68
N LEU A 86 6.61 -22.35 -20.17
CA LEU A 86 7.25 -23.40 -20.96
C LEU A 86 6.34 -24.62 -21.17
N VAL A 87 5.12 -24.40 -21.64
CA VAL A 87 4.08 -25.45 -21.71
C VAL A 87 3.65 -25.74 -23.15
N GLN A 88 3.04 -24.78 -23.83
CA GLN A 88 2.37 -25.03 -25.12
C GLN A 88 3.20 -24.61 -26.33
N TRP A 89 3.66 -23.36 -26.36
CA TRP A 89 4.29 -22.77 -27.56
C TRP A 89 5.80 -22.79 -27.51
N LEU A 90 6.35 -22.58 -26.32
CA LEU A 90 7.75 -22.73 -26.00
C LEU A 90 7.85 -23.80 -24.92
N THR A 91 8.74 -24.79 -25.07
CA THR A 91 8.90 -25.88 -24.07
C THR A 91 10.24 -25.80 -23.36
N GLU A 92 11.21 -25.09 -23.94
CA GLU A 92 12.53 -24.84 -23.39
C GLU A 92 12.95 -23.42 -23.74
N VAL A 93 13.75 -22.78 -22.88
CA VAL A 93 14.34 -21.48 -23.22
C VAL A 93 15.42 -21.71 -24.28
N PRO A 94 15.39 -20.97 -25.41
CA PRO A 94 16.41 -21.12 -26.44
C PRO A 94 17.84 -20.94 -25.87
N PRO A 95 18.80 -21.82 -26.19
CA PRO A 95 20.11 -21.82 -25.56
C PRO A 95 20.89 -20.51 -25.72
N GLU A 96 20.85 -19.91 -26.92
CA GLU A 96 21.52 -18.66 -27.25
C GLU A 96 20.92 -17.47 -26.48
N MET A 97 19.60 -17.48 -26.33
CA MET A 97 18.85 -16.52 -25.52
C MET A 97 19.27 -16.60 -24.04
N LEU A 98 19.30 -17.82 -23.48
CA LEU A 98 19.68 -18.04 -22.08
C LEU A 98 21.15 -17.70 -21.83
N GLN A 99 22.05 -18.05 -22.75
CA GLN A 99 23.46 -17.67 -22.67
C GLN A 99 23.63 -16.15 -22.64
N THR A 100 22.93 -15.44 -23.52
CA THR A 100 22.94 -13.98 -23.57
C THR A 100 22.42 -13.38 -22.27
N ALA A 101 21.31 -13.89 -21.73
CA ALA A 101 20.76 -13.43 -20.46
C ALA A 101 21.75 -13.61 -19.28
N ARG A 102 22.46 -14.75 -19.24
CA ARG A 102 23.51 -15.00 -18.23
C ARG A 102 24.66 -14.01 -18.35
N MET A 103 25.12 -13.71 -19.57
CA MET A 103 26.18 -12.72 -19.78
C MET A 103 25.76 -11.32 -19.31
N LEU A 104 24.51 -10.94 -19.56
CA LEU A 104 23.95 -9.65 -19.16
C LEU A 104 23.47 -9.60 -17.70
N GLN A 105 23.53 -10.72 -16.98
CA GLN A 105 22.91 -10.89 -15.66
C GLN A 105 21.41 -10.54 -15.67
N PHE A 106 20.74 -10.73 -16.80
CA PHE A 106 19.32 -10.45 -16.98
C PHE A 106 18.46 -11.60 -16.42
N PRO A 107 17.46 -11.32 -15.56
CA PRO A 107 16.60 -12.37 -15.01
C PRO A 107 15.69 -13.02 -16.05
N ILE A 108 15.84 -14.34 -16.23
CA ILE A 108 14.86 -15.18 -16.92
C ILE A 108 14.23 -16.12 -15.89
N LEU A 109 12.92 -16.01 -15.74
CA LEU A 109 12.06 -16.88 -14.94
C LEU A 109 11.30 -17.82 -15.86
N VAL A 110 11.06 -19.04 -15.43
CA VAL A 110 10.25 -20.00 -16.19
C VAL A 110 9.18 -20.66 -15.34
N PHE A 111 8.05 -20.97 -15.96
CA PHE A 111 6.96 -21.73 -15.40
C PHE A 111 6.81 -23.02 -16.20
N ARG A 112 6.97 -24.18 -15.54
CA ARG A 112 6.92 -25.51 -16.20
C ARG A 112 5.52 -26.16 -16.18
N SER A 113 4.54 -25.43 -15.67
CA SER A 113 3.13 -25.79 -15.63
C SER A 113 2.31 -24.59 -16.06
N GLU A 114 1.10 -24.83 -16.55
CA GLU A 114 0.19 -23.76 -16.94
C GLU A 114 -0.02 -22.79 -15.77
N VAL A 115 0.18 -21.50 -16.02
CA VAL A 115 -0.02 -20.45 -15.03
C VAL A 115 -0.98 -19.41 -15.57
N ARG A 116 -1.93 -19.02 -14.71
CA ARG A 116 -2.85 -17.94 -15.04
C ARG A 116 -2.12 -16.62 -14.86
N PHE A 117 -1.64 -16.01 -15.95
CA PHE A 117 -1.00 -14.69 -15.90
C PHE A 117 -1.88 -13.60 -15.25
N ALA A 118 -3.21 -13.76 -15.28
CA ALA A 118 -4.13 -12.90 -14.53
C ALA A 118 -3.94 -13.00 -13.00
N ASP A 119 -3.58 -14.16 -12.48
CA ASP A 119 -3.34 -14.37 -11.05
C ASP A 119 -1.95 -13.86 -10.64
N LEU A 120 -0.94 -14.07 -11.50
CA LEU A 120 0.40 -13.49 -11.32
C LEU A 120 0.38 -11.97 -11.29
N THR A 121 -0.27 -11.35 -12.28
CA THR A 121 -0.37 -9.88 -12.38
C THR A 121 -1.14 -9.30 -11.21
N ARG A 122 -2.29 -9.89 -10.82
CA ARG A 122 -3.05 -9.47 -9.64
C ARG A 122 -2.20 -9.49 -8.38
N ALA A 123 -1.55 -10.62 -8.07
CA ALA A 123 -0.75 -10.78 -6.86
C ALA A 123 0.41 -9.79 -6.80
N ALA A 124 1.12 -9.61 -7.92
CA ALA A 124 2.23 -8.67 -7.99
C ALA A 124 1.78 -7.20 -7.88
N HIS A 125 0.71 -6.81 -8.59
CA HIS A 125 0.19 -5.44 -8.51
C HIS A 125 -0.34 -5.13 -7.11
N GLU A 126 -1.01 -6.06 -6.45
CA GLU A 126 -1.43 -5.90 -5.04
C GLU A 126 -0.22 -5.64 -4.13
N ARG A 127 0.88 -6.38 -4.30
CA ARG A 127 2.12 -6.20 -3.53
C ARG A 127 2.86 -4.89 -3.84
N ILE A 128 2.77 -4.41 -5.07
CA ILE A 128 3.37 -3.14 -5.51
C ILE A 128 2.56 -1.95 -4.95
N LEU A 129 1.23 -2.00 -5.07
CA LEU A 129 0.32 -0.93 -4.64
C LEU A 129 0.14 -0.88 -3.12
N ARG A 130 0.29 -2.01 -2.43
CA ARG A 130 0.32 -2.12 -0.97
C ARG A 130 1.71 -2.55 -0.53
N PRO A 131 2.69 -1.62 -0.48
CA PRO A 131 4.01 -1.96 0.04
C PRO A 131 3.86 -2.58 1.43
N ALA A 132 4.66 -3.60 1.73
CA ALA A 132 4.73 -4.16 3.07
C ALA A 132 5.01 -3.01 4.04
N VAL A 133 4.00 -2.63 4.81
CA VAL A 133 4.14 -1.65 5.86
C VAL A 133 4.93 -2.37 6.94
N ASP A 134 6.24 -2.13 7.01
CA ASP A 134 7.00 -2.39 8.23
C ASP A 134 6.17 -1.77 9.35
N ARG A 135 5.70 -2.60 10.29
CA ARG A 135 4.73 -2.25 11.34
C ARG A 135 4.88 -0.78 11.75
N GLU A 136 4.08 0.09 11.13
CA GLU A 136 4.00 1.47 11.57
C GLU A 136 3.42 1.38 12.98
N GLU A 137 4.15 1.87 13.97
CA GLU A 137 3.47 2.39 15.15
C GLU A 137 2.33 3.26 14.63
N PRO A 138 1.08 3.04 15.08
CA PRO A 138 -0.03 3.85 14.61
C PRO A 138 0.37 5.31 14.70
N LEU A 139 0.30 6.07 13.60
CA LEU A 139 0.76 7.48 13.54
C LEU A 139 0.28 8.32 14.74
N LEU A 140 -0.91 7.99 15.24
CA LEU A 140 -1.45 8.60 16.45
C LEU A 140 -0.61 8.31 17.69
N ASP A 141 -0.22 7.06 17.95
CA ASP A 141 0.51 6.70 19.16
C ASP A 141 1.86 7.40 19.21
N SER A 142 2.62 7.41 18.11
CA SER A 142 3.87 8.16 18.02
C SER A 142 3.66 9.68 18.17
N LEU A 143 2.55 10.23 17.65
CA LEU A 143 2.21 11.65 17.84
C LEU A 143 1.87 11.98 19.29
N LEU A 144 1.07 11.13 19.96
CA LEU A 144 0.70 11.30 21.36
C LEU A 144 1.95 11.21 22.25
N GLU A 145 2.84 10.27 21.97
CA GLU A 145 4.12 10.11 22.67
C GLU A 145 5.00 11.33 22.48
N ALA A 146 5.19 11.81 21.24
CA ALA A 146 5.95 13.03 20.99
C ALA A 146 5.38 14.26 21.73
N LEU A 147 4.05 14.38 21.88
CA LEU A 147 3.44 15.45 22.66
C LEU A 147 3.73 15.34 24.16
N VAL A 148 3.76 14.12 24.70
CA VAL A 148 4.11 13.86 26.11
C VAL A 148 5.59 14.08 26.36
N GLU A 149 6.47 13.54 25.52
CA GLU A 149 7.93 13.68 25.61
C GLU A 149 8.38 15.13 25.52
N THR A 150 7.75 15.92 24.64
CA THR A 150 8.03 17.36 24.53
C THR A 150 7.36 18.21 25.61
N GLY A 151 6.57 17.61 26.50
CA GLY A 151 5.83 18.30 27.56
C GLY A 151 4.74 19.25 27.05
N ARG A 152 4.26 19.05 25.81
CA ARG A 152 3.28 19.92 25.15
C ARG A 152 1.84 19.45 25.35
N ASP A 153 1.65 18.20 25.76
CA ASP A 153 0.38 17.55 26.09
C ASP A 153 -0.58 18.44 26.90
N ARG A 154 -0.16 18.98 28.06
CA ARG A 154 -1.01 19.80 28.92
C ARG A 154 -1.46 21.09 28.25
N SER A 155 -0.54 21.76 27.57
CA SER A 155 -0.85 23.00 26.84
C SER A 155 -1.81 22.74 25.68
N PHE A 156 -1.70 21.56 25.04
CA PHE A 156 -2.58 21.13 23.97
C PHE A 156 -3.97 20.81 24.51
N LEU A 157 -4.08 19.99 25.56
CA LEU A 157 -5.35 19.68 26.25
C LEU A 157 -6.06 20.96 26.70
N GLN A 158 -5.33 21.90 27.31
CA GLN A 158 -5.92 23.15 27.77
C GLN A 158 -6.47 24.00 26.62
N ARG A 159 -5.76 24.08 25.49
CA ARG A 159 -6.23 24.81 24.30
C ARG A 159 -7.43 24.15 23.62
N GLN A 160 -7.47 22.82 23.59
CA GLN A 160 -8.51 22.08 22.87
C GLN A 160 -9.76 21.88 23.73
N LEU A 161 -9.61 21.44 24.98
CA LEU A 161 -10.70 20.97 25.85
C LEU A 161 -10.79 21.74 27.18
N GLY A 162 -9.94 22.74 27.42
CA GLY A 162 -9.87 23.45 28.71
C GLY A 162 -11.22 24.00 29.20
N ALA A 163 -12.04 24.54 28.30
CA ALA A 163 -13.38 25.04 28.62
C ALA A 163 -14.30 23.94 29.21
N ILE A 164 -14.18 22.70 28.72
CA ILE A 164 -14.94 21.55 29.22
C ILE A 164 -14.29 20.97 30.48
N LEU A 165 -12.96 20.90 30.53
CA LEU A 165 -12.21 20.32 31.66
C LEU A 165 -12.42 21.09 32.97
N ASN A 166 -12.68 22.40 32.86
CA ASN A 166 -12.97 23.30 33.98
C ASN A 166 -14.41 23.18 34.52
N LEU A 167 -15.28 22.38 33.91
CA LEU A 167 -16.65 22.17 34.38
C LEU A 167 -16.72 21.24 35.61
N PRO A 168 -17.81 21.31 36.40
CA PRO A 168 -18.09 20.32 37.42
C PRO A 168 -18.16 18.90 36.85
N SER A 169 -17.93 17.89 37.71
CA SER A 169 -17.73 16.50 37.30
C SER A 169 -18.84 15.94 36.37
N ARG A 170 -20.11 16.12 36.75
CA ARG A 170 -21.27 15.63 35.98
C ARG A 170 -21.43 16.27 34.58
N PRO A 171 -21.48 17.61 34.43
CA PRO A 171 -21.56 18.23 33.11
C PRO A 171 -20.31 17.94 32.27
N ARG A 172 -19.12 17.93 32.88
CA ARG A 172 -17.87 17.59 32.20
C ARG A 172 -17.92 16.19 31.58
N SER A 173 -18.26 15.17 32.37
CA SER A 173 -18.32 13.79 31.86
C SER A 173 -19.36 13.63 30.75
N THR A 174 -20.50 14.31 30.89
CA THR A 174 -21.59 14.26 29.91
C THR A 174 -21.19 14.89 28.57
N LEU A 175 -20.54 16.06 28.60
CA LEU A 175 -20.12 16.77 27.39
C LEU A 175 -18.92 16.10 26.72
N LEU A 176 -17.96 15.55 27.47
CA LEU A 176 -16.86 14.77 26.90
C LEU A 176 -17.37 13.52 26.18
N ALA A 177 -18.25 12.74 26.82
CA ALA A 177 -18.86 11.57 26.20
C ALA A 177 -19.68 11.94 24.95
N THR A 178 -20.36 13.09 24.98
CA THR A 178 -21.11 13.57 23.82
C THR A 178 -20.20 14.00 22.68
N LEU A 179 -19.11 14.71 22.96
CA LEU A 179 -18.11 15.11 21.96
C LEU A 179 -17.45 13.90 21.31
N GLU A 180 -17.04 12.91 22.11
CA GLU A 180 -16.47 11.67 21.61
C GLU A 180 -17.43 10.93 20.68
N ALA A 181 -18.70 10.78 21.09
CA ALA A 181 -19.72 10.13 20.27
C ALA A 181 -20.03 10.90 18.98
N LEU A 182 -20.03 12.24 19.03
CA LEU A 182 -20.21 13.10 17.85
C LEU A 182 -19.06 12.88 16.86
N LEU A 183 -17.81 12.92 17.30
CA LEU A 183 -16.63 12.70 16.45
C LEU A 183 -16.66 11.29 15.83
N ALA A 184 -16.92 10.25 16.65
CA ALA A 184 -16.99 8.86 16.19
C ALA A 184 -18.15 8.58 15.22
N SER A 185 -19.19 9.43 15.23
CA SER A 185 -20.36 9.32 14.35
C SER A 185 -20.34 10.33 13.20
N GLN A 186 -19.22 11.02 12.98
CA GLN A 186 -19.08 12.08 11.96
C GLN A 186 -20.19 13.14 12.08
N PHE A 187 -20.54 13.51 13.31
CA PHE A 187 -21.61 14.46 13.65
C PHE A 187 -23.02 14.04 13.18
N ASN A 188 -23.25 12.76 12.89
CA ASN A 188 -24.60 12.23 12.67
C ASN A 188 -25.37 12.19 14.01
N ILE A 189 -26.34 13.10 14.16
CA ILE A 189 -27.11 13.28 15.40
C ILE A 189 -27.94 12.03 15.76
N ALA A 190 -28.52 11.35 14.76
CA ALA A 190 -29.33 10.17 15.00
C ALA A 190 -28.48 9.01 15.54
N GLU A 191 -27.32 8.80 14.92
CA GLU A 191 -26.34 7.79 15.33
C GLU A 191 -25.73 8.11 16.70
N THR A 192 -25.37 9.37 16.93
CA THR A 192 -24.84 9.84 18.23
C THR A 192 -25.85 9.60 19.36
N ALA A 193 -27.12 9.96 19.13
CA ALA A 193 -28.21 9.76 20.10
C ALA A 193 -28.40 8.27 20.42
N ARG A 194 -28.35 7.40 19.40
CA ARG A 194 -28.44 5.95 19.54
C ARG A 194 -27.28 5.39 20.36
N ARG A 195 -26.03 5.79 20.07
CA ARG A 195 -24.83 5.36 20.81
C ARG A 195 -24.85 5.75 22.28
N LEU A 196 -25.35 6.95 22.59
CA LEU A 196 -25.42 7.45 23.97
C LEU A 196 -26.70 7.04 24.72
N GLY A 197 -27.64 6.35 24.06
CA GLY A 197 -28.92 5.97 24.67
C GLY A 197 -29.79 7.16 25.08
N VAL A 198 -29.72 8.28 24.37
CA VAL A 198 -30.46 9.52 24.67
C VAL A 198 -31.34 9.96 23.51
N ARG A 199 -32.25 10.90 23.77
CA ARG A 199 -33.08 11.51 22.73
C ARG A 199 -32.26 12.47 21.88
N ARG A 200 -32.61 12.61 20.59
CA ARG A 200 -31.95 13.56 19.66
C ARG A 200 -31.92 14.99 20.20
N GLN A 201 -32.98 15.44 20.86
CA GLN A 201 -33.01 16.78 21.47
C GLN A 201 -31.93 17.00 22.53
N SER A 202 -31.60 15.98 23.32
CA SER A 202 -30.49 16.07 24.27
C SER A 202 -29.14 16.25 23.56
N ILE A 203 -28.97 15.66 22.37
CA ILE A 203 -27.75 15.86 21.56
C ILE A 203 -27.71 17.27 21.01
N TYR A 204 -28.80 17.80 20.43
CA TYR A 204 -28.84 19.18 19.94
C TYR A 204 -28.49 20.19 21.04
N TYR A 205 -29.10 20.06 22.21
CA TYR A 205 -28.79 20.93 23.36
C TYR A 205 -27.31 20.87 23.75
N ARG A 206 -26.73 19.66 23.85
CA ARG A 206 -25.31 19.48 24.20
C ARG A 206 -24.38 19.95 23.08
N LEU A 207 -24.75 19.79 21.81
CA LEU A 207 -23.99 20.29 20.67
C LEU A 207 -23.92 21.81 20.69
N GLU A 208 -25.01 22.49 21.00
CA GLU A 208 -25.01 23.95 21.17
C GLU A 208 -24.12 24.38 22.35
N GLN A 209 -24.14 23.65 23.47
CA GLN A 209 -23.21 23.89 24.58
C GLN A 209 -21.75 23.71 24.15
N LEU A 210 -21.45 22.62 23.42
CA LEU A 210 -20.11 22.34 22.91
C LEU A 210 -19.64 23.44 21.94
N ARG A 211 -20.50 23.89 21.01
CA ARG A 211 -20.20 25.00 20.10
C ARG A 211 -19.94 26.30 20.86
N GLY A 212 -20.74 26.60 21.89
CA GLY A 212 -20.54 27.77 22.73
C GLY A 212 -19.20 27.75 23.50
N MET A 213 -18.72 26.57 23.90
CA MET A 213 -17.48 26.41 24.67
C MET A 213 -16.22 26.25 23.80
N LEU A 214 -16.35 25.55 22.67
CA LEU A 214 -15.23 25.12 21.84
C LEU A 214 -15.14 25.87 20.51
N GLY A 215 -16.11 26.73 20.19
CA GLY A 215 -16.19 27.43 18.91
C GLY A 215 -16.68 26.53 17.79
N ASP A 216 -16.18 26.79 16.58
CA ASP A 216 -16.58 26.04 15.38
C ASP A 216 -16.18 24.57 15.50
N LEU A 217 -17.14 23.66 15.26
CA LEU A 217 -16.93 22.21 15.27
C LEU A 217 -17.05 21.60 13.87
N GLU A 218 -17.15 22.43 12.82
CA GLU A 218 -17.32 22.00 11.44
C GLU A 218 -15.98 21.87 10.71
N SER A 219 -14.99 22.69 11.07
CA SER A 219 -13.61 22.60 10.55
C SER A 219 -12.99 21.20 10.79
N PRO A 220 -12.45 20.55 9.74
CA PRO A 220 -11.70 19.30 9.86
C PRO A 220 -10.49 19.40 10.81
N GLU A 221 -9.75 20.50 10.76
CA GLU A 221 -8.58 20.75 11.61
C GLU A 221 -8.98 20.83 13.08
N ARG A 222 -10.12 21.48 13.37
CA ARG A 222 -10.64 21.58 14.74
C ARG A 222 -11.12 20.23 15.25
N ARG A 223 -11.80 19.43 14.43
CA ARG A 223 -12.20 18.05 14.78
C ARG A 223 -11.01 17.16 15.07
N LEU A 224 -9.96 17.22 14.25
CA LEU A 224 -8.72 16.48 14.48
C LEU A 224 -8.08 16.88 15.81
N GLY A 225 -7.96 18.18 16.08
CA GLY A 225 -7.40 18.67 17.34
C GLY A 225 -8.16 18.20 18.57
N LEU A 226 -9.51 18.19 18.50
CA LEU A 226 -10.37 17.68 19.57
C LEU A 226 -10.25 16.15 19.73
N TRP A 227 -10.12 15.41 18.64
CA TRP A 227 -9.92 13.98 18.67
C TRP A 227 -8.60 13.60 19.34
N VAL A 228 -7.48 14.22 18.93
CA VAL A 228 -6.17 14.03 19.58
C VAL A 228 -6.23 14.38 21.07
N ALA A 229 -6.94 15.45 21.44
CA ALA A 229 -7.08 15.83 22.84
C ALA A 229 -7.90 14.82 23.66
N LEU A 230 -8.94 14.20 23.08
CA LEU A 230 -9.68 13.13 23.74
C LEU A 230 -8.83 11.87 23.91
N GLU A 231 -8.01 11.52 22.92
CA GLU A 231 -7.11 10.36 23.03
C GLU A 231 -5.99 10.59 24.08
N LEU A 232 -5.46 11.81 24.19
CA LEU A 232 -4.56 12.19 25.28
C LEU A 232 -5.20 12.04 26.67
N LEU A 233 -6.51 12.31 26.83
CA LEU A 233 -7.21 12.17 28.11
C LEU A 233 -7.42 10.71 28.55
N LYS A 234 -7.34 9.76 27.62
CA LYS A 234 -7.54 8.33 27.90
C LYS A 234 -6.25 7.63 28.34
N ARG A 235 -5.10 8.27 28.13
CA ARG A 235 -3.79 7.83 28.63
C ARG A 235 -3.64 8.22 30.09
#